data_AF-A0A8T3M8I5-F1
#
_entry.id   AF-A0A8T3M8I5-F1
#
_cell.length_a   1.000
_cell.length_b   1.000
_cell.length_c   1.000
_cell.angle_alpha   90.00
_cell.angle_beta   90.00
_cell.angle_gamma   90.00
#
_symmetry.space_group_name_H-M   'P 1'
#
loop_
_entity.id
_entity.type
_entity.pdbx_description
1 polymer ?
#
loop_
_entity_poly.entity_id
_entity_poly.type
_entity_poly.pdbx_seq_one_letter_code
_entity_poly.pdbx_strand_id
1 'polypeptide(L)' 'MVDPEIGMNVVELALIKQIILGPDSTEVKMILTTPFCPYAGSMIAQVKEQAESVVEHDVKVTLLAERWDPRDAGLMW' A
#
# COMPACT_ATOMS: atom_id res chain seq x y z
N MET A 1 8.70 2.77 4.66
CA MET A 1 7.78 2.11 5.60
C MET A 1 8.01 0.62 5.53
N VAL A 2 8.08 -0.08 6.66
CA VAL A 2 8.40 -1.51 6.74
C VAL A 2 7.25 -2.24 7.43
N ASP A 3 6.82 -3.37 6.88
CA ASP A 3 5.84 -4.26 7.50
C ASP A 3 6.48 -4.95 8.73
N PRO A 4 5.92 -4.76 9.94
CA PRO A 4 6.49 -5.33 11.16
C PRO A 4 6.20 -6.83 11.35
N GLU A 5 5.32 -7.46 10.56
CA GLU A 5 5.09 -8.91 10.60
C GLU A 5 6.10 -9.69 9.75
N ILE A 6 6.61 -9.12 8.65
CA ILE A 6 7.54 -9.78 7.71
C ILE A 6 8.92 -9.08 7.65
N GLY A 7 9.05 -7.87 8.19
CA GLY A 7 10.31 -7.12 8.24
C GLY A 7 10.76 -6.53 6.91
N MET A 8 9.87 -6.43 5.92
CA MET A 8 10.17 -5.95 4.55
C MET A 8 9.36 -4.69 4.19
N ASN A 9 9.87 -3.89 3.25
CA ASN A 9 9.20 -2.65 2.82
C ASN A 9 7.86 -2.96 2.12
N VAL A 10 6.80 -2.19 2.39
CA VAL A 10 5.49 -2.35 1.73
C VAL A 10 5.56 -2.23 0.20
N VAL A 11 6.56 -1.51 -0.32
CA VAL A 11 6.84 -1.42 -1.76
C VAL A 11 7.46 -2.71 -2.28
N GLU A 12 8.35 -3.34 -1.50
CA GLU A 12 9.01 -4.62 -1.85
C GLU A 12 8.03 -5.80 -1.83
N LEU A 13 6.95 -5.70 -1.06
CA LEU A 13 5.90 -6.72 -0.99
C LEU A 13 4.83 -6.60 -2.09
N ALA A 14 5.00 -5.70 -3.07
CA ALA A 14 4.03 -5.46 -4.14
C ALA A 14 2.60 -5.20 -3.64
N LEU A 15 2.47 -4.56 -2.47
CA LEU A 15 1.17 -4.28 -1.87
C LEU A 15 0.43 -3.15 -2.59
N ILE A 16 1.15 -2.28 -3.29
CA ILE A 16 0.55 -1.21 -4.10
C ILE A 16 0.24 -1.76 -5.50
N LYS A 17 -1.05 -1.95 -5.81
CA LYS A 17 -1.51 -2.44 -7.11
C LYS A 17 -1.58 -1.34 -8.16
N GLN A 18 -1.99 -0.14 -7.74
CA GLN A 18 -2.21 0.95 -8.68
C GLN A 18 -2.09 2.31 -7.97
N ILE A 19 -1.51 3.28 -8.69
CA ILE A 19 -1.49 4.69 -8.30
C ILE A 19 -2.16 5.46 -9.42
N ILE A 20 -3.24 6.16 -9.11
CA ILE A 20 -3.97 7.03 -10.02
C ILE A 20 -3.61 8.46 -9.65
N LEU A 21 -2.76 9.07 -10.47
CA LEU A 21 -2.36 10.47 -10.29
C LEU A 21 -3.40 11.36 -10.97
N GLY A 22 -4.01 12.26 -10.21
CA GLY A 22 -4.89 13.31 -10.72
C GLY A 22 -4.32 14.69 -10.38
N PRO A 23 -4.77 15.75 -11.07
CA PRO A 23 -4.28 17.12 -10.85
C PRO A 23 -4.63 17.68 -9.46
N ASP A 24 -5.74 17.22 -8.86
CA ASP A 24 -6.23 17.72 -7.56
C ASP A 24 -6.32 16.63 -6.48
N SER A 25 -6.24 15.35 -6.87
CA SER A 25 -6.30 14.21 -5.95
C SER A 25 -5.60 12.99 -6.53
N THR A 26 -4.91 12.24 -5.68
CA THR A 26 -4.25 10.98 -6.06
C THR A 26 -4.91 9.84 -5.29
N GLU A 27 -5.23 8.76 -6.00
CA GLU A 27 -5.76 7.54 -5.39
C GLU A 27 -4.72 6.43 -5.44
N VAL A 28 -4.34 5.92 -4.27
CA VAL A 28 -3.45 4.77 -4.12
C VAL A 28 -4.29 3.56 -3.77
N LYS A 29 -4.26 2.54 -4.63
CA LYS A 29 -4.94 1.26 -4.40
C LYS A 29 -3.92 0.24 -3.93
N MET A 30 -4.14 -0.32 -2.75
CA MET A 30 -3.27 -1.32 -2.17
C MET A 30 -4.04 -2.53 -1.65
N ILE A 31 -3.36 -3.66 -1.56
CA ILE A 31 -3.84 -4.92 -0.99
C ILE A 31 -3.03 -5.25 0.26
N LEU A 32 -3.58 -6.11 1.11
CA LEU A 32 -2.89 -6.61 2.30
C LEU A 32 -2.59 -8.10 2.15
N THR A 33 -1.48 -8.54 2.74
CA THR A 33 -1.13 -9.95 2.82
C THR A 33 -2.16 -10.74 3.63
N THR A 34 -2.78 -10.10 4.63
CA THR A 34 -3.85 -10.66 5.46
C THR A 34 -5.02 -9.68 5.65
N PRO A 35 -6.29 -10.15 5.64
CA PRO A 35 -7.47 -9.29 5.69
C PRO A 35 -7.72 -8.61 7.06
N PHE A 36 -6.99 -9.01 8.10
CA PHE A 36 -7.16 -8.53 9.47
C PHE A 36 -5.83 -8.13 10.13
N CYS A 37 -4.85 -7.64 9.35
CA CYS A 37 -3.60 -7.17 9.93
C CYS A 37 -3.89 -6.03 10.93
N PRO A 38 -3.50 -6.14 12.21
CA PRO A 38 -3.73 -5.08 13.20
C PRO A 38 -2.95 -3.79 12.85
N TYR A 39 -1.94 -3.91 12.00
CA TYR A 39 -1.12 -2.79 11.51
C TYR A 39 -1.65 -2.17 10.20
N ALA A 40 -2.74 -2.68 9.63
CA ALA A 40 -3.31 -2.16 8.39
C ALA A 40 -3.60 -0.64 8.48
N GLY A 41 -4.17 -0.19 9.60
CA GLY A 41 -4.49 1.23 9.80
C GLY A 41 -3.24 2.12 9.84
N SER A 42 -2.19 1.71 10.53
CA SER A 42 -0.95 2.49 10.63
C SER A 42 -0.15 2.45 9.33
N MET A 43 -0.22 1.37 8.55
CA MET A 43 0.33 1.31 7.21
C MET A 43 -0.36 2.27 6.26
N ILE A 44 -1.69 2.25 6.20
CA ILE A 44 -2.47 3.15 5.34
C ILE A 44 -2.13 4.61 5.64
N ALA A 45 -2.06 4.97 6.93
CA ALA A 45 -1.71 6.32 7.36
C ALA A 45 -0.31 6.73 6.88
N GLN A 46 0.70 5.85 7.03
CA GLN A 46 2.05 6.13 6.56
C GLN A 46 2.13 6.18 5.02
N VAL A 47 1.38 5.36 4.28
CA VAL A 47 1.35 5.40 2.81
C VAL A 47 0.78 6.74 2.38
N LYS A 48 -0.33 7.14 2.99
CA LYS A 48 -0.98 8.42 2.75
C LYS A 48 -0.01 9.57 2.98
N GLU A 49 0.61 9.66 4.16
CA GLU A 49 1.54 10.73 4.52
C GLU A 49 2.72 10.85 3.55
N GLN A 50 3.33 9.71 3.19
CA GLN A 50 4.46 9.69 2.26
C GLN A 50 4.03 10.10 0.85
N ALA A 51 2.86 9.65 0.40
CA ALA A 51 2.33 10.03 -0.91
C ALA A 51 2.00 11.53 -0.94
N GLU A 52 1.32 12.06 0.09
CA GLU A 52 1.00 13.49 0.21
C GLU A 52 2.24 14.37 0.20
N SER A 53 3.34 13.91 0.81
CA SER A 53 4.63 14.62 0.77
C SER A 53 5.23 14.73 -0.64
N VAL A 54 4.80 13.90 -1.59
CA VAL A 54 5.29 13.90 -2.98
C VAL A 54 4.36 14.64 -3.91
N VAL A 55 3.04 14.45 -3.76
CA VAL A 55 2.05 15.02 -4.68
C VAL A 55 1.48 16.37 -4.23
N GLU A 56 1.84 16.84 -3.03
CA GLU A 56 1.45 18.17 -2.47
C GLU A 56 -0.08 18.45 -2.46
N HIS A 57 -0.91 17.43 -2.60
CA HIS A 57 -2.37 17.50 -2.57
C HIS A 57 -2.95 16.25 -1.89
N ASP A 58 -4.26 16.20 -1.66
CA ASP A 58 -4.89 15.09 -0.92
C ASP A 58 -4.66 13.73 -1.61
N VAL A 59 -4.29 12.75 -0.81
CA VAL A 59 -4.16 11.35 -1.23
C VAL A 59 -5.21 10.50 -0.55
N LYS A 60 -5.92 9.73 -1.36
CA LYS A 60 -6.86 8.72 -0.91
C LYS A 60 -6.24 7.34 -1.05
N VAL A 61 -6.14 6.63 0.07
CA VAL A 61 -5.66 5.24 0.08
C VAL A 61 -6.87 4.32 0.18
N THR A 62 -7.03 3.42 -0.80
CA THR A 62 -8.12 2.45 -0.87
C THR A 62 -7.56 1.04 -0.70
N LEU A 63 -8.05 0.32 0.29
CA LEU A 63 -7.80 -1.11 0.44
C LEU A 63 -8.69 -1.89 -0.52
N LEU A 64 -8.06 -2.67 -1.40
CA LEU A 64 -8.74 -3.64 -2.23
C LEU A 64 -8.92 -4.94 -1.42
N ALA A 65 -10.13 -5.49 -1.44
CA ALA A 65 -10.44 -6.79 -0.83
C ALA A 65 -9.96 -7.97 -1.69
N GLU A 66 -8.87 -7.77 -2.43
CA GLU A 66 -8.25 -8.78 -3.26
C GLU A 66 -7.24 -9.57 -2.43
N ARG A 67 -7.15 -10.87 -2.70
CA ARG A 67 -6.19 -11.73 -2.03
C ARG A 67 -4.80 -11.45 -2.61
N TRP A 68 -3.88 -11.05 -1.75
CA TRP A 68 -2.47 -10.95 -2.13
C TRP A 68 -1.91 -12.33 -2.48
N ASP A 69 -1.17 -12.38 -3.60
CA ASP A 69 -0.51 -13.59 -4.08
C ASP A 69 1.01 -13.38 -4.08
N PRO A 70 1.81 -14.31 -3.54
CA PRO A 70 3.28 -14.21 -3.53
C PRO A 70 3.90 -14.00 -4.92
N ARG A 71 3.22 -14.47 -5.98
CA ARG A 71 3.64 -14.29 -7.38
C ARG A 71 3.65 -12.81 -7.79
N ASP A 72 2.78 -11.98 -7.21
CA ASP A 72 2.73 -10.54 -7.48
C ASP A 72 4.00 -9.82 -7.01
N ALA A 73 4.64 -10.32 -5.95
CA ALA A 73 5.90 -9.79 -5.42
C ALA A 73 7.15 -10.43 -6.06
N GLY A 74 6.99 -11.27 -7.08
CA GLY A 74 8.10 -12.03 -7.67
C GLY A 74 8.73 -13.06 -6.71
N LEU A 75 8.07 -13.34 -5.58
CA LEU A 75 8.49 -14.35 -4.60
C LEU A 75 8.00 -15.71 -5.10
N MET A 76 8.77 -16.30 -6.03
CA MET A 76 8.57 -17.67 -6.48
C MET A 76 9.31 -18.60 -5.52
N TRP A 77 8.58 -19.43 -4.79
CA TRP A 77 9.05 -20.68 -4.20
C TRP A 77 8.24 -21.83 -4.78
#